data_AF-A0A7H4PEP8-F1
#
_entry.id   AF-A0A7H4PEP8-F1
#
_cell.length_a   1.000
_cell.length_b   1.000
_cell.length_c   1.000
_cell.angle_alpha   90.00
_cell.angle_beta   90.00
_cell.angle_gamma   90.00
#
_symmetry.space_group_name_H-M   'P 1'
#
loop_
_entity.id
_entity.type
_entity.pdbx_description
1 polymer ?
#
loop_
_entity_poly.entity_id
_entity_poly.type
_entity_poly.pdbx_seq_one_letter_code
_entity_poly.pdbx_strand_id
1 'polypeptide(L)'
;MGNAVKLANQAKIPVITLDRQASKGDVVSHIASDNVLGGKMAGDYIAKKVGESAKIIELQGIAGTSAARERGEGFQQAVAGA
;
A
#
# COMPACT_ATOMS: atom_id res chain seq x y z
N MET A 1 -5.73 5.21 -12.10
CA MET A 1 -4.83 5.55 -13.23
C MET A 1 -4.85 4.37 -14.19
N GLY A 2 -5.41 4.50 -15.39
CA GLY A 2 -5.55 3.32 -16.27
C GLY A 2 -5.81 3.61 -17.74
N ASN A 3 -6.58 4.65 -18.08
CA ASN A 3 -6.85 4.98 -19.48
C ASN A 3 -5.59 5.44 -20.23
N ALA A 4 -4.77 6.29 -19.60
CA ALA A 4 -3.51 6.75 -20.18
C ALA A 4 -2.49 5.60 -20.36
N VAL A 5 -2.44 4.66 -19.41
CA VAL A 5 -1.56 3.48 -19.49
C VAL A 5 -1.95 2.61 -20.69
N LYS A 6 -3.26 2.35 -20.88
CA LYS A 6 -3.76 1.62 -22.04
C LYS A 6 -3.40 2.28 -23.38
N LEU A 7 -3.51 3.61 -23.47
CA LEU A 7 -3.13 4.34 -24.69
C LEU A 7 -1.62 4.18 -24.99
N ALA A 8 -0.77 4.26 -23.96
CA ALA A 8 0.66 4.01 -24.11
C ALA A 8 0.94 2.56 -24.55
N ASN A 9 0.27 1.57 -23.95
CA ASN A 9 0.40 0.17 -24.35
C ASN A 9 -0.03 -0.06 -25.82
N GLN A 10 -1.11 0.57 -26.27
CA GLN A 10 -1.57 0.51 -27.66
C GLN A 10 -0.55 1.10 -28.65
N ALA A 11 0.16 2.15 -28.24
CA ALA A 11 1.27 2.72 -28.99
C ALA A 11 2.58 1.93 -28.85
N LYS A 12 2.56 0.75 -28.20
CA LYS A 12 3.73 -0.10 -27.90
C LYS A 12 4.80 0.61 -27.06
N ILE A 13 4.41 1.61 -26.27
CA ILE A 13 5.31 2.30 -25.34
C ILE A 13 5.30 1.53 -24.02
N PRO A 14 6.47 1.05 -23.55
CA PRO A 14 6.55 0.36 -22.26
C PRO A 14 6.29 1.33 -21.11
N VAL A 15 5.57 0.86 -20.09
CA VAL A 15 5.20 1.67 -18.92
C VAL A 15 5.83 1.08 -17.67
N ILE A 16 6.48 1.94 -16.88
CA ILE A 16 6.95 1.65 -15.51
C ILE A 16 6.17 2.57 -14.58
N THR A 17 5.72 2.05 -13.44
CA THR A 17 5.02 2.85 -12.43
C THR A 17 5.88 3.03 -11.18
N LEU A 18 5.82 4.21 -10.58
CA LEU A 18 6.52 4.56 -9.34
C LEU A 18 5.48 4.90 -8.26
N ASP A 19 5.68 4.39 -7.04
CA ASP A 19 4.86 4.63 -5.82
C ASP A 19 3.42 4.08 -5.86
N ARG A 20 2.67 4.34 -6.93
CA ARG A 20 1.28 3.89 -7.08
C ARG A 20 1.10 2.93 -8.23
N GLN A 21 0.35 1.87 -7.97
CA GLN A 21 0.00 0.89 -9.00
C GLN A 21 -1.00 1.49 -10.01
N ALA A 22 -0.84 1.13 -11.28
CA ALA A 22 -1.86 1.39 -12.29
C ALA A 22 -3.04 0.44 -12.06
N SER A 23 -4.27 0.96 -12.16
CA SER A 23 -5.47 0.16 -11.97
C SER A 23 -5.91 -0.58 -13.24
N LYS A 24 -5.35 -0.22 -14.40
CA LYS A 24 -5.57 -0.86 -15.71
C LYS A 24 -4.36 -0.65 -16.62
N GLY A 25 -4.24 -1.50 -17.63
CA GLY A 25 -3.14 -1.47 -18.60
C GLY A 25 -1.94 -2.27 -18.10
N ASP A 26 -0.99 -2.50 -18.99
CA ASP A 26 0.17 -3.34 -18.75
C ASP A 26 1.35 -2.49 -18.27
N VAL A 27 1.97 -2.94 -17.18
CA VAL A 27 3.13 -2.30 -16.55
C VAL A 27 4.27 -3.31 -16.56
N VAL A 28 5.42 -2.90 -17.09
CA VAL A 28 6.62 -3.73 -17.19
C VAL A 28 7.24 -3.96 -15.81
N SER A 29 7.29 -2.91 -15.00
CA SER A 29 7.78 -2.98 -13.62
C SER A 29 7.07 -1.93 -12.77
N HIS A 30 6.77 -2.30 -11.54
CA HIS A 30 6.34 -1.37 -10.51
C HIS A 30 7.47 -1.20 -9.50
N ILE A 31 7.81 0.05 -9.18
CA ILE A 31 8.84 0.39 -8.20
C ILE A 31 8.17 1.15 -7.08
N ALA A 32 8.14 0.56 -5.90
CA ALA A 32 7.61 1.18 -4.68
C ALA A 32 8.24 0.54 -3.45
N SER A 33 8.10 1.21 -2.32
CA SER A 33 8.34 0.59 -1.02
C SER A 33 7.37 -0.56 -0.78
N ASP A 34 7.79 -1.56 -0.01
CA ASP A 34 6.87 -2.55 0.52
C ASP A 34 5.97 -1.90 1.58
N ASN A 35 4.79 -1.45 1.13
CA ASN A 35 3.83 -0.77 1.98
C ASN A 35 3.24 -1.71 3.04
N VAL A 36 3.13 -3.02 2.78
CA VAL A 36 2.63 -4.00 3.76
C VAL A 36 3.65 -4.13 4.88
N LEU A 37 4.93 -4.35 4.54
CA LEU A 37 5.99 -4.40 5.54
C LEU A 37 6.09 -3.09 6.33
N GLY A 38 6.03 -1.94 5.66
CA GLY A 38 6.04 -0.64 6.32
C GLY A 38 4.88 -0.44 7.29
N GLY A 39 3.66 -0.88 6.91
CA GLY A 39 2.49 -0.89 7.78
C GLY A 39 2.69 -1.79 9.00
N LYS A 40 3.20 -3.00 8.79
CA LYS A 40 3.49 -3.95 9.86
C LYS A 40 4.51 -3.40 10.85
N MET A 41 5.59 -2.80 10.37
CA MET A 41 6.60 -2.17 11.22
C MET A 41 6.00 -1.07 12.11
N ALA A 42 5.07 -0.27 11.60
CA ALA A 42 4.38 0.75 12.38
C ALA A 42 3.44 0.13 13.44
N GLY A 43 2.70 -0.91 13.07
CA GLY A 43 1.82 -1.64 14.01
C GLY A 43 2.60 -2.34 15.12
N ASP A 44 3.67 -3.05 14.78
CA ASP A 44 4.56 -3.72 15.74
C ASP A 44 5.15 -2.71 16.72
N TYR A 45 5.56 -1.54 16.23
CA TYR A 45 6.10 -0.46 17.07
C TYR A 45 5.06 0.04 18.08
N ILE A 46 3.83 0.30 17.64
CA ILE A 46 2.75 0.78 18.53
C ILE A 46 2.36 -0.30 19.53
N ALA A 47 2.10 -1.54 19.09
CA ALA A 47 1.74 -2.66 19.95
C ALA A 47 2.75 -2.84 21.10
N LYS A 48 4.06 -2.79 20.78
CA LYS A 48 5.13 -2.86 21.79
C LYS A 48 5.12 -1.68 22.78
N LYS A 49 4.66 -0.50 22.37
CA LYS A 49 4.65 0.70 23.21
C LYS A 49 3.44 0.80 24.12
N VAL A 50 2.27 0.38 23.63
CA VAL A 50 1.01 0.51 24.37
C VAL A 50 0.70 -0.70 25.25
N GLY A 51 1.33 -1.85 24.96
CA GLY A 51 1.09 -3.10 25.69
C GLY A 51 -0.19 -3.80 25.25
N GLU A 52 -0.49 -4.92 25.90
CA GLU A 52 -1.64 -5.77 25.55
C GLU A 52 -2.97 -5.08 25.85
N SER A 53 -4.00 -5.37 25.06
CA SER A 53 -5.39 -4.90 25.26
C SER A 53 -5.63 -3.39 25.08
N ALA A 54 -4.66 -2.66 24.51
CA ALA A 54 -4.85 -1.26 24.18
C ALA A 54 -5.84 -1.08 23.02
N LYS A 55 -6.73 -0.09 23.13
CA LYS A 55 -7.59 0.30 22.01
C LYS A 55 -6.79 1.13 21.02
N ILE A 56 -6.68 0.66 19.79
CA ILE A 56 -5.92 1.32 18.72
C ILE A 56 -6.90 1.83 17.64
N ILE A 57 -6.67 3.05 17.17
CA ILE A 57 -7.37 3.64 16.02
C ILE A 57 -6.33 3.94 14.95
N GLU A 58 -6.57 3.47 13.73
CA GLU A 58 -5.74 3.76 12.56
C GLU A 58 -6.37 4.89 11.72
N LEU A 59 -5.65 6.00 11.58
CA LEU A 59 -6.03 7.07 10.66
C LEU A 59 -5.38 6.82 9.30
N GLN A 60 -6.19 6.39 8.34
CA GLN A 60 -5.71 6.03 7.01
C GLN A 60 -5.66 7.23 6.06
N GLY A 61 -4.82 7.09 5.02
CA GLY A 61 -4.79 8.03 3.90
C GLY A 61 -6.02 7.90 3.00
N ILE A 62 -5.92 8.44 1.78
CA ILE A 62 -7.03 8.43 0.81
C ILE A 62 -7.47 6.99 0.52
N ALA A 63 -8.74 6.71 0.82
CA ALA A 63 -9.37 5.41 0.60
C ALA A 63 -9.26 4.99 -0.88
N GLY A 64 -9.00 3.70 -1.11
CA GLY A 64 -8.88 3.12 -2.45
C GLY A 64 -7.52 3.33 -3.13
N THR A 65 -6.57 4.02 -2.51
CA THR A 65 -5.17 4.05 -3.00
C THR A 65 -4.43 2.77 -2.59
N SER A 66 -3.54 2.26 -3.46
CA SER A 66 -2.74 1.06 -3.17
C SER A 66 -1.95 1.22 -1.88
N ALA A 67 -1.27 2.36 -1.74
CA ALA A 67 -0.41 2.65 -0.59
C ALA A 67 -1.18 2.73 0.74
N ALA A 68 -2.38 3.35 0.77
CA ALA A 68 -3.19 3.38 1.99
C ALA A 68 -3.71 1.98 2.36
N ARG A 69 -4.18 1.21 1.36
CA ARG A 69 -4.68 -0.15 1.56
C ARG A 69 -3.58 -1.08 2.09
N GLU A 70 -2.42 -1.10 1.43
CA GLU A 70 -1.31 -2.00 1.76
C GLU A 70 -0.70 -1.67 3.14
N ARG A 71 -0.53 -0.38 3.48
CA ARG A 71 -0.09 -0.01 4.83
C ARG A 71 -1.09 -0.40 5.90
N GLY A 72 -2.39 -0.19 5.66
CA GLY A 72 -3.42 -0.59 6.60
C GLY A 72 -3.50 -2.09 6.81
N GLU A 73 -3.35 -2.86 5.72
CA GLU A 73 -3.26 -4.32 5.79
C GLU A 73 -2.10 -4.76 6.70
N GLY A 74 -0.89 -4.24 6.47
CA GLY A 74 0.26 -4.57 7.31
C GLY A 74 0.09 -4.14 8.77
N PHE A 75 -0.46 -2.95 9.00
CA PHE A 75 -0.73 -2.44 10.33
C PHE A 75 -1.72 -3.35 11.09
N GLN A 76 -2.82 -3.73 10.44
CA GLN A 76 -3.83 -4.64 11.00
C GLN A 76 -3.26 -6.02 11.32
N GLN A 77 -2.40 -6.58 10.46
CA GLN A 77 -1.73 -7.85 10.73
C GLN A 77 -0.88 -7.80 12.02
N ALA A 78 -0.25 -6.66 12.30
CA ALA A 78 0.56 -6.48 13.51
C ALA A 78 -0.31 -6.28 14.76
N VAL A 79 -1.33 -5.43 14.70
CA VAL A 79 -2.14 -5.07 15.89
C VAL A 79 -3.25 -6.08 16.20
N ALA A 80 -3.61 -6.97 15.29
CA ALA A 80 -4.60 -8.02 15.55
C ALA A 80 -4.14 -9.04 16.61
N GLY A 81 -2.85 -9.08 16.94
CA GLY A 81 -2.28 -9.92 18.00
C GLY A 81 -1.91 -9.17 19.29
N ALA A 82 -2.21 -7.87 19.39
CA ALA A 82 -1.91 -7.01 20.54
C ALA A 82 -3.12 -6.84 21.47
#